data_AF-A0A5J4PBZ6-F1
#
_entry.id   AF-A0A5J4PBZ6-F1
#
_cell.length_a   1.000
_cell.length_b   1.000
_cell.length_c   1.000
_cell.angle_alpha   90.00
_cell.angle_beta   90.00
_cell.angle_gamma   90.00
#
_symmetry.space_group_name_H-M   'P 1'
#
loop_
_entity.id
_entity.type
_entity.pdbx_description
1 polymer ?
#
loop_
_entity_poly.entity_id
_entity_poly.type
_entity_poly.pdbx_seq_one_letter_code
_entity_poly.pdbx_strand_id
1 'polypeptide(L)'
;LNFYINVVDDKLRGEHDNKTIGLLLCRGKDEIMAQYALEGYNQPIGVSDYQLSKAIPDELKSTLPSIEEVEQELSHLLEHERATNGNQ
;
A
#
# COMPACT_ATOMS: atom_id res chain seq x y z
N LEU A 1 -7.93 8.45 1.32
CA LEU A 1 -6.61 8.02 1.85
C LEU A 1 -6.50 8.19 3.36
N ASN A 2 -6.79 9.36 3.92
CA ASN A 2 -6.78 9.66 5.36
C ASN A 2 -7.48 8.63 6.25
N PHE A 3 -8.62 8.08 5.80
CA PHE A 3 -9.29 6.98 6.50
C PHE A 3 -8.34 5.80 6.76
N TYR A 4 -7.65 5.31 5.73
CA TYR A 4 -6.76 4.16 5.86
C TYR A 4 -5.55 4.46 6.73
N ILE A 5 -4.95 5.65 6.59
CA ILE A 5 -3.83 6.07 7.45
C ILE A 5 -4.29 6.12 8.92
N ASN A 6 -5.47 6.69 9.20
CA ASN A 6 -6.03 6.70 10.55
C ASN A 6 -6.29 5.30 11.11
N VAL A 7 -6.83 4.39 10.30
CA VAL A 7 -7.07 3.00 10.72
C VAL A 7 -5.74 2.30 11.03
N VAL A 8 -4.71 2.49 10.22
CA VAL A 8 -3.38 1.91 10.47
C VAL A 8 -2.75 2.53 11.72
N ASP A 9 -2.81 3.85 11.86
CA ASP A 9 -2.32 4.57 13.04
C ASP A 9 -3.02 4.14 14.34
N ASP A 10 -4.28 3.72 14.27
CA ASP A 10 -5.09 3.25 15.41
C ASP A 10 -4.93 1.75 15.69
N LYS A 11 -4.84 0.91 14.64
CA LYS A 11 -4.90 -0.56 14.76
C LYS A 11 -3.57 -1.26 14.71
N LEU A 12 -2.58 -0.71 14.03
CA LEU A 12 -1.33 -1.42 13.69
C LEU A 12 -0.07 -0.73 14.20
N ARG A 13 -0.11 0.58 14.45
CA ARG A 13 1.04 1.36 14.89
C ARG A 13 1.43 1.03 16.34
N GLY A 14 2.68 0.65 16.56
CA GLY A 14 3.26 0.40 17.89
C GLY A 14 3.72 1.67 18.61
N GLU A 15 4.10 1.55 19.89
CA GLU A 15 4.53 2.68 20.72
C GLU A 15 5.79 3.40 20.21
N HIS A 16 6.65 2.69 19.49
CA HIS A 16 7.91 3.21 18.97
C HIS A 16 7.85 3.57 17.48
N ASP A 17 6.67 3.41 16.86
CA ASP A 17 6.50 3.67 15.44
C ASP A 17 6.19 5.15 15.18
N ASN A 18 6.75 5.67 14.09
CA ASN A 18 6.40 6.99 13.58
C ASN A 18 4.97 6.99 13.01
N LYS A 19 4.44 8.18 12.73
CA LYS A 19 3.15 8.30 12.02
C LYS A 19 3.19 7.55 10.68
N THR A 20 2.10 6.86 10.36
CA THR A 20 1.95 6.16 9.08
C THR A 20 2.07 7.16 7.92
N ILE A 21 2.87 6.82 6.93
CA ILE A 21 3.02 7.59 5.70
C ILE A 21 2.09 7.01 4.64
N GLY A 22 1.15 7.82 4.15
CA GLY A 22 0.31 7.44 3.02
C GLY A 22 1.07 7.56 1.70
N LEU A 23 0.99 6.57 0.83
CA LEU A 23 1.55 6.64 -0.53
C LEU A 23 0.43 6.56 -1.55
N LEU A 24 0.35 7.55 -2.44
CA LEU A 24 -0.57 7.58 -3.57
C LEU A 24 0.21 7.38 -4.87
N LEU A 25 -0.09 6.27 -5.56
CA LEU A 25 0.49 5.94 -6.86
C LEU A 25 -0.46 6.37 -7.98
N CYS A 26 -0.03 7.31 -8.81
CA CYS A 26 -0.80 7.83 -9.94
C CYS A 26 -0.17 7.36 -11.26
N ARG A 27 -0.97 6.99 -12.27
CA ARG A 27 -0.49 6.55 -13.61
C ARG A 27 0.12 7.68 -14.46
N GLY A 28 0.10 8.90 -13.91
CA GLY A 28 0.59 10.13 -14.48
C GLY A 28 0.44 11.23 -13.44
N LYS A 29 1.37 12.19 -13.42
CA LYS A 29 1.35 13.32 -12.48
C LYS A 29 0.61 14.53 -13.05
N ASP A 30 -0.57 14.81 -12.52
CA ASP A 30 -1.05 16.20 -12.41
C ASP A 30 -0.80 16.64 -10.96
N GLU A 31 0.42 17.14 -10.72
CA GLU A 31 0.88 17.53 -9.37
C GLU A 31 -0.01 18.62 -8.76
N ILE A 32 -0.58 19.49 -9.60
CA ILE A 32 -1.46 20.57 -9.19
C ILE A 32 -2.77 19.98 -8.67
N MET A 33 -3.41 19.10 -9.44
CA MET A 33 -4.64 18.44 -9.00
C MET A 33 -4.43 17.60 -7.74
N ALA A 34 -3.30 16.89 -7.64
CA ALA A 34 -2.95 16.14 -6.45
C ALA A 34 -2.76 17.06 -5.24
N GLN A 35 -2.07 18.19 -5.40
CA GLN A 35 -1.84 19.14 -4.30
C GLN A 35 -3.14 19.79 -3.82
N TYR A 36 -4.02 20.22 -4.72
CA TYR A 36 -5.33 20.76 -4.36
C TYR A 36 -6.27 19.71 -3.75
N ALA A 37 -6.24 18.47 -4.24
CA ALA A 37 -7.04 17.39 -3.67
C ALA A 37 -6.58 16.98 -2.27
N LEU A 38 -5.30 17.20 -1.96
CA LEU A 38 -4.68 16.93 -0.67
C LEU A 38 -4.61 18.18 0.23
N GLU A 39 -5.08 19.33 -0.24
CA GLU A 39 -5.15 20.55 0.57
C GLU A 39 -6.11 20.32 1.75
N GLY A 40 -5.64 20.60 2.97
CA GLY A 40 -6.40 20.36 4.21
C GLY A 40 -6.17 19.00 4.87
N TYR A 41 -5.35 18.11 4.29
CA TYR A 41 -4.91 16.88 4.96
C TYR A 41 -3.65 17.13 5.81
N ASN A 42 -3.69 16.74 7.08
CA ASN A 42 -2.59 16.96 8.04
C ASN A 42 -1.67 15.74 8.22
N GLN A 43 -1.95 14.63 7.54
CA GLN A 43 -1.14 13.40 7.61
C GLN A 43 -0.05 13.40 6.54
N PRO A 44 1.12 12.77 6.81
CA PRO A 44 2.19 12.68 5.83
C PRO A 44 1.74 11.81 4.64
N ILE A 45 1.64 12.42 3.45
CA ILE A 45 1.25 11.76 2.20
C ILE A 45 2.31 12.03 1.14
N GLY A 46 2.88 10.96 0.57
CA GLY A 46 3.72 10.99 -0.61
C GLY A 46 2.91 10.69 -1.87
N VAL A 47 3.14 11.46 -2.93
CA VAL A 47 2.53 11.23 -4.26
C VAL A 47 3.62 10.88 -5.25
N SER A 48 3.51 9.72 -5.90
CA SER A 48 4.46 9.28 -6.91
C SER A 48 3.75 8.89 -8.20
N ASP A 49 4.41 9.14 -9.31
CA ASP A 49 4.04 8.52 -10.58
C ASP A 49 4.48 7.06 -10.56
N TYR A 50 3.79 6.20 -11.29
CA TYR A 50 4.25 4.84 -11.56
C TYR A 50 4.23 4.56 -13.06
N GLN A 51 5.34 4.01 -13.54
CA GLN A 51 5.44 3.57 -14.92
C GLN A 51 5.06 2.10 -15.01
N LEU A 52 4.01 1.81 -15.77
CA LEU A 52 3.70 0.44 -16.22
C LEU A 52 4.74 0.03 -17.27
N SER A 53 5.95 -0.27 -16.83
CA SER A 53 6.92 -0.91 -17.71
C SER A 53 6.43 -2.34 -17.99
N LYS A 54 6.40 -2.74 -19.26
CA LYS A 54 6.00 -4.11 -19.64
C LYS A 54 7.07 -5.16 -19.26
N ALA A 55 8.24 -4.71 -18.81
CA ALA A 55 9.37 -5.57 -18.48
C ALA A 55 9.94 -5.16 -17.13
N ILE A 56 9.78 -6.05 -16.15
CA ILE A 56 10.50 -5.97 -14.88
C ILE A 56 12.01 -5.95 -15.19
N PRO A 57 12.80 -5.01 -14.64
CA PRO A 57 14.26 -5.00 -14.81
C PRO A 57 14.87 -6.35 -14.45
N ASP A 58 15.86 -6.81 -15.21
CA ASP A 58 16.45 -8.15 -15.02
C ASP A 58 17.06 -8.33 -13.61
N GLU A 59 17.56 -7.24 -13.02
CA GLU A 59 18.07 -7.20 -11.65
C GLU A 59 17.01 -7.59 -10.62
N LEU A 60 15.75 -7.20 -10.84
CA LEU A 60 14.63 -7.45 -9.93
C LEU A 60 13.96 -8.81 -10.18
N LYS A 61 14.08 -9.38 -11.39
CA LYS A 61 13.45 -10.68 -11.73
C LYS A 61 13.91 -11.82 -10.82
N SER A 62 15.16 -11.79 -10.37
CA SER A 62 15.71 -12.82 -9.49
C SER A 62 15.24 -12.70 -8.04
N THR A 63 14.77 -11.53 -7.63
CA THR A 63 14.35 -11.21 -6.25
C THR A 63 12.85 -11.23 -6.06
N LEU A 64 12.09 -11.15 -7.15
CA LEU A 64 10.63 -11.17 -7.09
C LEU A 64 10.13 -12.61 -7.11
N PRO A 65 9.09 -12.92 -6.31
CA PRO A 65 8.44 -14.22 -6.35
C PRO A 65 7.77 -14.45 -7.72
N SER A 66 7.53 -15.72 -8.04
CA SER A 66 6.73 -16.08 -9.20
C SER A 66 5.26 -15.67 -9.01
N ILE A 67 4.50 -15.64 -10.11
CA ILE A 67 3.07 -15.32 -10.05
C ILE A 67 2.34 -16.37 -9.20
N GLU A 68 2.69 -17.64 -9.38
CA GLU A 68 2.10 -18.76 -8.67
C GLU A 68 2.37 -18.68 -7.16
N GLU A 69 3.59 -18.30 -6.76
CA GLU A 69 3.96 -18.11 -5.36
C GLU A 69 3.16 -16.98 -4.71
N VAL A 70 2.96 -15.87 -5.43
CA VAL A 70 2.14 -14.75 -4.95
C VAL A 70 0.68 -15.16 -4.79
N GLU A 71 0.12 -15.87 -5.76
CA GLU A 71 -1.27 -16.36 -5.70
C GLU A 71 -1.48 -17.33 -4.53
N GLN A 72 -0.53 -18.23 -4.30
CA GLN A 72 -0.57 -19.19 -3.20
C GLN A 72 -0.54 -18.49 -1.84
N GLU A 73 0.39 -17.57 -1.62
CA GLU A 73 0.45 -16.86 -0.34
C GLU A 73 -0.76 -15.96 -0.11
N LEU A 74 -1.22 -15.24 -1.15
CA LEU A 74 -2.42 -14.43 -1.01
C LEU A 74 -3.65 -15.28 -0.65
N SER A 75 -3.79 -16.46 -1.24
CA SER A 75 -4.88 -17.39 -0.90
C SER A 75 -4.77 -17.86 0.55
N HIS A 76 -3.57 -18.23 0.99
CA HIS A 76 -3.32 -18.67 2.37
C HIS A 76 -3.62 -17.58 3.41
N LEU A 77 -3.21 -16.33 3.15
CA LEU A 77 -3.53 -15.17 4.00
C LEU A 77 -5.04 -14.95 4.12
N LEU A 78 -5.77 -15.04 3.01
CA LEU A 78 -7.23 -14.88 2.99
C LEU A 78 -7.95 -16.03 3.73
N GLU A 79 -7.43 -17.25 3.68
CA GLU A 79 -7.96 -18.38 4.47
C GLU A 79 -7.72 -18.18 5.96
N HIS A 80 -6.54 -17.69 6.34
CA HIS A 80 -6.21 -17.39 7.73
C HIS A 80 -7.08 -16.28 8.32
N GLU A 81 -7.32 -15.18 7.58
CA GLU A 81 -8.23 -14.10 8.02
C GLU A 81 -9.67 -14.58 8.22
N ARG A 82 -10.14 -15.55 7.42
CA ARG A 82 -11.48 -16.13 7.56
C ARG A 82 -11.58 -17.06 8.76
N ALA A 83 -10.51 -17.78 9.09
CA ALA A 83 -10.45 -18.62 10.29
C ALA A 83 -10.39 -17.79 11.58
N THR A 84 -9.76 -16.60 11.57
CA THR A 84 -9.71 -15.71 12.73
C THR A 84 -11.00 -14.92 12.96
N ASN A 85 -11.76 -14.60 11.90
CA ASN A 85 -13.01 -13.82 11.99
C ASN A 85 -14.26 -14.69 12.22
N GLY A 86 -14.16 -16.02 12.13
CA GLY A 86 -15.28 -16.96 12.34
C GLY A 86 -15.51 -17.36 13.81
N ASN A 87 -14.78 -16.77 14.75
CA ASN A 87 -14.87 -17.10 16.19
C ASN A 87 -15.29 -15.91 17.06
N GLN A 88 -16.23 -15.10 16.56
CA GLN A 88 -16.90 -14.03 17.30
C GLN A 88 -18.41 -14.12 17.16
#